data_AF-A0A4R2NFF3-F1
#
_entry.id   AF-A0A4R2NFF3-F1
#
_cell.length_a   1.000
_cell.length_b   1.000
_cell.length_c   1.000
_cell.angle_alpha   90.00
_cell.angle_beta   90.00
_cell.angle_gamma   90.00
#
_symmetry.space_group_name_H-M   'P 1'
#
loop_
_entity.id
_entity.type
_entity.pdbx_description
1 polymer ?
#
loop_
_entity_poly.entity_id
_entity_poly.type
_entity_poly.pdbx_seq_one_letter_code
_entity_poly.pdbx_strand_id
1 'polypeptide(L)'
;MQQVIQPPPVVPLDAGCAQAQQWLQAGQAAQAWALLQQLAQAHPQQAVVPRLQGAVLSATGQHAQALAFYRAALALAPHDAQALAAAGSCLHLSGQLPQAVQYYRAALVWQCCAPLRAATPPPPPAFDSAAAEQRLWQVLAQLASAGIRAFATSGTLLGLVREGRLLPFDKDLDIGLPFDQMQAATALLLQNGWQRTGAPQGMVNPVMLHDGQGLSMDLCGFIAEQGSGAALGGFWLQGVPADWQRVTQYPVLHLHQQHRPEGAVWTVTHPETWLATLYGPDWRTPDPDFDTVIAAHNLRGFSVLTQCYAFSRIYDAWLKGRLPKAAALVRHSLRHLPEDALLLQVQQHLATQQARAAVAAEDAQ
;
A
#
# COMPACT_ATOMS: atom_id res chain seq x y z
N MET A 1 44.95 -22.28 36.42
CA MET A 1 44.59 -21.00 35.77
C MET A 1 43.14 -21.10 35.35
N GLN A 2 42.22 -20.48 36.07
CA GLN A 2 40.83 -20.35 35.62
C GLN A 2 40.82 -19.32 34.49
N GLN A 3 40.43 -19.73 33.29
CA GLN A 3 40.17 -18.79 32.21
C GLN A 3 38.96 -17.94 32.64
N VAL A 4 39.23 -16.67 32.96
CA VAL A 4 38.18 -15.67 33.11
C VAL A 4 37.56 -15.51 31.72
N ILE A 5 36.41 -16.16 31.51
CA ILE A 5 35.59 -15.92 30.33
C ILE A 5 35.11 -14.47 30.46
N GLN A 6 35.80 -13.57 29.76
CA GLN A 6 35.35 -12.19 29.60
C GLN A 6 33.93 -12.25 29.02
N PRO A 7 32.93 -11.62 29.67
CA PRO A 7 31.60 -11.55 29.08
C PRO A 7 31.75 -10.90 27.69
N PRO A 8 30.99 -11.35 26.69
CA PRO A 8 31.06 -10.77 25.35
C PRO A 8 30.89 -9.24 25.47
N PRO A 9 31.63 -8.46 24.67
CA PRO A 9 31.56 -7.01 24.74
C PRO A 9 30.11 -6.55 24.56
N VAL A 10 29.61 -5.77 25.51
CA VAL A 10 28.25 -5.21 25.47
C VAL A 10 28.18 -4.30 24.25
N VAL A 11 27.43 -4.72 23.23
CA VAL A 11 27.19 -3.89 22.04
C VAL A 11 26.46 -2.64 22.49
N PRO A 12 26.99 -1.42 22.25
CA PRO A 12 26.29 -0.19 22.60
C PRO A 12 24.91 -0.16 21.92
N LEU A 13 23.88 0.25 22.67
CA LEU A 13 22.48 0.23 22.22
C LEU A 13 22.29 0.85 20.83
N ASP A 14 22.79 2.07 20.63
CA ASP A 14 22.60 2.80 19.38
C ASP A 14 23.25 2.10 18.19
N ALA A 15 24.49 1.62 18.36
CA ALA A 15 25.22 0.88 17.34
C ALA A 15 24.54 -0.46 17.02
N GLY A 16 24.09 -1.17 18.05
CA GLY A 16 23.37 -2.43 17.90
C GLY A 16 22.01 -2.26 17.22
N CYS A 17 21.25 -1.22 17.57
CA CYS A 17 19.99 -0.91 16.92
C CYS A 17 20.17 -0.51 15.45
N ALA A 18 21.16 0.32 15.14
CA ALA A 18 21.48 0.69 13.76
C ALA A 18 21.88 -0.54 12.92
N GLN A 19 22.72 -1.42 13.48
CA GLN A 19 23.11 -2.68 12.82
C GLN A 19 21.91 -3.60 12.57
N ALA A 20 21.02 -3.76 13.56
CA ALA A 20 19.80 -4.55 13.40
C ALA A 20 18.88 -3.99 12.30
N GLN A 21 18.74 -2.67 12.22
CA GLN A 21 17.99 -2.01 11.14
C GLN A 21 18.60 -2.24 9.76
N GLN A 22 19.93 -2.16 9.65
CA GLN A 22 20.62 -2.45 8.39
C GLN A 22 20.41 -3.89 7.94
N TRP A 23 20.49 -4.85 8.88
CA TRP A 23 20.20 -6.24 8.59
C TRP A 23 18.74 -6.47 8.17
N LEU A 24 17.78 -5.79 8.79
CA LEU A 24 16.39 -5.83 8.35
C LEU A 24 16.23 -5.33 6.92
N GLN A 25 16.88 -4.22 6.56
CA GLN A 25 16.87 -3.69 5.19
C GLN A 25 17.50 -4.67 4.18
N ALA A 26 18.50 -5.45 4.63
CA ALA A 26 19.16 -6.47 3.83
C ALA A 26 18.44 -7.84 3.84
N GLY A 27 17.25 -7.96 4.45
CA GLY A 27 16.51 -9.22 4.56
C GLY A 27 17.12 -10.24 5.56
N GLN A 28 18.11 -9.82 6.34
CA GLN A 28 18.85 -10.64 7.30
C GLN A 28 18.13 -10.69 8.67
N ALA A 29 16.88 -11.15 8.66
CA ALA A 29 16.00 -11.14 9.82
C ALA A 29 16.53 -11.97 11.01
N ALA A 30 17.20 -13.10 10.74
CA ALA A 30 17.74 -13.97 11.78
C ALA A 30 18.89 -13.31 12.56
N GLN A 31 19.82 -12.65 11.85
CA GLN A 31 20.91 -11.89 12.48
C GLN A 31 20.36 -10.73 13.32
N ALA A 32 19.39 -9.98 12.77
CA ALA A 32 18.73 -8.89 13.49
C ALA A 32 18.05 -9.39 14.77
N TRP A 33 17.33 -10.52 14.70
CA TRP A 33 16.68 -11.12 15.85
C TRP A 33 17.66 -11.47 16.97
N ALA A 34 18.74 -12.19 16.64
CA ALA A 34 19.73 -12.64 17.62
C ALA A 34 20.40 -11.46 18.34
N LEU A 35 20.77 -10.40 17.62
CA LEU A 35 21.34 -9.19 18.22
C LEU A 35 20.33 -8.47 19.11
N LEU A 36 19.06 -8.35 18.67
CA LEU A 36 18.02 -7.72 19.46
C LEU A 36 17.70 -8.49 20.74
N GLN A 37 17.85 -9.82 20.76
CA GLN A 37 17.74 -10.61 22.00
C GLN A 37 18.85 -10.25 23.01
N GLN A 38 20.09 -10.07 22.54
CA GLN A 38 21.20 -9.63 23.39
C GLN A 38 20.96 -8.21 23.93
N LEU A 39 20.53 -7.28 23.07
CA LEU A 39 20.20 -5.92 23.47
C LEU A 39 19.04 -5.87 24.45
N ALA A 40 18.03 -6.74 24.32
CA ALA A 40 16.91 -6.81 25.25
C ALA A 40 17.35 -7.22 26.67
N GLN A 41 18.33 -8.12 26.77
CA GLN A 41 18.91 -8.53 28.06
C GLN A 41 19.76 -7.41 28.68
N ALA A 42 20.57 -6.74 27.87
CA ALA A 42 21.44 -5.66 28.34
C ALA A 42 20.68 -4.35 28.65
N HIS A 43 19.54 -4.12 27.98
CA HIS A 43 18.80 -2.86 28.02
C HIS A 43 17.27 -3.06 28.13
N PRO A 44 16.76 -3.69 29.20
CA PRO A 44 15.36 -4.10 29.30
C PRO A 44 14.33 -2.96 29.34
N GLN A 45 14.74 -1.73 29.62
CA GLN A 45 13.86 -0.55 29.69
C GLN A 45 13.89 0.32 28.42
N GLN A 46 14.56 -0.12 27.36
CA GLN A 46 14.71 0.66 26.14
C GLN A 46 13.65 0.28 25.10
N ALA A 47 12.68 1.17 24.86
CA ALA A 47 11.55 0.93 23.96
C ALA A 47 11.93 0.60 22.50
N VAL A 48 13.09 1.09 22.04
CA VAL A 48 13.61 0.82 20.69
C VAL A 48 13.83 -0.68 20.44
N VAL A 49 14.24 -1.44 21.45
CA VAL A 49 14.55 -2.86 21.30
C VAL A 49 13.30 -3.69 20.97
N PRO A 50 12.22 -3.69 21.78
CA PRO A 50 11.00 -4.39 21.44
C PRO A 50 10.35 -3.83 20.16
N ARG A 51 10.49 -2.54 19.84
CA ARG A 51 10.02 -2.01 18.55
C ARG A 51 10.74 -2.67 17.36
N LEU A 52 12.06 -2.83 17.42
CA LEU A 52 12.82 -3.49 16.36
C LEU A 52 12.56 -5.01 16.32
N GLN A 53 12.32 -5.66 17.46
CA GLN A 53 11.88 -7.07 17.51
C GLN A 53 10.53 -7.25 16.80
N GLY A 54 9.57 -6.35 17.03
CA GLY A 54 8.32 -6.32 16.29
C GLY A 54 8.52 -6.12 14.79
N ALA A 55 9.51 -5.30 14.39
CA ALA A 55 9.85 -5.09 12.97
C ALA A 55 10.39 -6.36 12.31
N VAL A 56 11.24 -7.14 13.01
CA VAL A 56 11.71 -8.45 12.53
C VAL A 56 10.55 -9.41 12.28
N LEU A 57 9.63 -9.52 13.25
CA LEU A 57 8.48 -10.41 13.14
C LEU A 57 7.51 -9.96 12.04
N SER A 58 7.31 -8.66 11.89
CA SER A 58 6.49 -8.11 10.81
C SER A 58 7.08 -8.41 9.43
N ALA A 59 8.41 -8.26 9.27
CA ALA A 59 9.11 -8.57 8.03
C ALA A 59 9.05 -10.05 7.64
N THR A 60 8.78 -10.94 8.61
CA THR A 60 8.63 -12.39 8.40
C THR A 60 7.16 -12.85 8.41
N GLY A 61 6.20 -11.92 8.33
CA GLY A 61 4.76 -12.22 8.27
C GLY A 61 4.10 -12.60 9.61
N GLN A 62 4.85 -12.55 10.72
CA GLN A 62 4.38 -12.94 12.06
C GLN A 62 3.66 -11.78 12.77
N HIS A 63 2.64 -11.21 12.13
CA HIS A 63 1.99 -9.96 12.57
C HIS A 63 1.37 -10.02 13.97
N ALA A 64 0.77 -11.16 14.35
CA ALA A 64 0.19 -11.34 15.68
C ALA A 64 1.25 -11.28 16.79
N GLN A 65 2.41 -11.91 16.57
CA GLN A 65 3.53 -11.86 17.52
C GLN A 65 4.18 -10.48 17.52
N ALA A 66 4.35 -9.87 16.34
CA ALA A 66 4.88 -8.52 16.22
C ALA A 66 4.08 -7.49 17.04
N LEU A 67 2.74 -7.60 17.03
CA LEU A 67 1.86 -6.73 17.80
C LEU A 67 2.16 -6.78 19.31
N ALA A 68 2.52 -7.93 19.86
CA ALA A 68 2.88 -8.06 21.27
C ALA A 68 4.16 -7.26 21.60
N PHE A 69 5.17 -7.32 20.73
CA PHE A 69 6.40 -6.54 20.87
C PHE A 69 6.16 -5.04 20.69
N TYR A 70 5.33 -4.63 19.74
CA TYR A 70 4.95 -3.21 19.62
C TYR A 70 4.20 -2.71 20.84
N ARG A 71 3.29 -3.52 21.42
CA ARG A 71 2.62 -3.18 22.69
C ARG A 71 3.62 -3.06 23.84
N ALA A 72 4.63 -3.92 23.92
CA ALA A 72 5.70 -3.81 24.91
C ALA A 72 6.52 -2.53 24.72
N ALA A 73 6.85 -2.16 23.47
CA ALA A 73 7.52 -0.88 23.18
C ALA A 73 6.67 0.32 23.63
N LEU A 74 5.35 0.28 23.36
CA LEU A 74 4.42 1.34 23.75
C LEU A 74 4.17 1.42 25.26
N ALA A 75 4.34 0.31 26.00
CA ALA A 75 4.30 0.35 27.46
C ALA A 75 5.49 1.10 28.05
N LEU A 76 6.65 1.05 27.40
CA LEU A 76 7.86 1.79 27.78
C LEU A 76 7.86 3.23 27.25
N ALA A 77 7.34 3.44 26.04
CA ALA A 77 7.25 4.75 25.39
C ALA A 77 5.87 4.92 24.71
N PRO A 78 4.84 5.41 25.43
CA PRO A 78 3.47 5.53 24.91
C PRO A 78 3.29 6.44 23.70
N HIS A 79 4.31 7.23 23.38
CA HIS A 79 4.29 8.26 22.34
C HIS A 79 5.21 7.91 21.15
N ASP A 80 5.75 6.69 21.10
CA ASP A 80 6.53 6.21 19.96
C ASP A 80 5.63 6.07 18.72
N ALA A 81 5.62 7.10 17.87
CA ALA A 81 4.83 7.15 16.66
C ALA A 81 5.12 5.99 15.69
N GLN A 82 6.38 5.51 15.63
CA GLN A 82 6.75 4.39 14.77
C GLN A 82 6.17 3.08 15.30
N ALA A 83 6.21 2.86 16.61
CA ALA A 83 5.58 1.69 17.23
C ALA A 83 4.05 1.74 17.08
N LEU A 84 3.42 2.92 17.21
CA LEU A 84 1.98 3.10 16.98
C LEU A 84 1.58 2.75 15.55
N ALA A 85 2.28 3.29 14.55
CA ALA A 85 2.00 3.00 13.15
C ALA A 85 2.24 1.53 12.79
N ALA A 86 3.31 0.93 13.32
CA ALA A 86 3.61 -0.47 13.07
C ALA A 86 2.58 -1.42 13.74
N ALA A 87 2.14 -1.12 14.96
CA ALA A 87 1.02 -1.83 15.59
C ALA A 87 -0.28 -1.68 14.78
N GLY A 88 -0.58 -0.47 14.29
CA GLY A 88 -1.69 -0.22 13.37
C GLY A 88 -1.61 -1.07 12.11
N SER A 89 -0.41 -1.24 11.55
CA SER A 89 -0.16 -2.14 10.40
C SER A 89 -0.44 -3.61 10.73
N CYS A 90 0.05 -4.11 11.86
CA CYS A 90 -0.27 -5.48 12.28
C CYS A 90 -1.78 -5.69 12.45
N LEU A 91 -2.47 -4.73 13.07
CA LEU A 91 -3.92 -4.78 13.26
C LEU A 91 -4.66 -4.75 11.92
N HIS A 92 -4.26 -3.87 11.00
CA HIS A 92 -4.80 -3.77 9.64
C HIS A 92 -4.65 -5.10 8.90
N LEU A 93 -3.44 -5.66 8.87
CA LEU A 93 -3.15 -6.93 8.22
C LEU A 93 -3.93 -8.10 8.84
N SER A 94 -4.24 -8.04 10.14
CA SER A 94 -5.07 -9.05 10.83
C SER A 94 -6.58 -8.80 10.74
N GLY A 95 -7.04 -7.78 10.00
CA GLY A 95 -8.47 -7.45 9.86
C GLY A 95 -9.10 -6.69 11.04
N GLN A 96 -8.33 -6.30 12.06
CA GLN A 96 -8.78 -5.52 13.22
C GLN A 96 -8.83 -4.02 12.89
N LEU A 97 -9.64 -3.66 11.88
CA LEU A 97 -9.58 -2.35 11.21
C LEU A 97 -9.90 -1.14 12.11
N PRO A 98 -10.93 -1.15 12.98
CA PRO A 98 -11.22 0.01 13.83
C PRO A 98 -10.07 0.34 14.78
N GLN A 99 -9.43 -0.69 15.35
CA GLN A 99 -8.25 -0.51 16.20
C GLN A 99 -7.07 0.00 15.36
N ALA A 100 -6.85 -0.54 14.16
CA ALA A 100 -5.81 -0.05 13.27
C ALA A 100 -5.93 1.45 12.98
N VAL A 101 -7.14 1.94 12.69
CA VAL A 101 -7.42 3.38 12.52
C VAL A 101 -7.02 4.17 13.77
N GLN A 102 -7.41 3.72 14.96
CA GLN A 102 -7.03 4.40 16.22
C GLN A 102 -5.51 4.51 16.38
N TYR A 103 -4.77 3.44 16.11
CA TYR A 103 -3.31 3.42 16.19
C TYR A 103 -2.65 4.34 15.15
N TYR A 104 -3.13 4.34 13.90
CA TYR A 104 -2.60 5.26 12.88
C TYR A 104 -2.90 6.73 13.20
N ARG A 105 -4.10 7.03 13.72
CA ARG A 105 -4.44 8.38 14.17
C ARG A 105 -3.53 8.83 15.31
N ALA A 106 -3.30 7.97 16.30
CA ALA A 106 -2.36 8.25 17.38
C ALA A 106 -0.94 8.48 16.85
N ALA A 107 -0.47 7.68 15.89
CA ALA A 107 0.83 7.88 15.25
C ALA A 107 0.94 9.26 14.58
N LEU A 108 -0.11 9.71 13.89
CA LEU A 108 -0.16 11.03 13.25
C LEU A 108 -0.16 12.18 14.27
N VAL A 109 -0.86 12.05 15.40
CA VAL A 109 -0.81 13.04 16.50
C VAL A 109 0.62 13.24 16.95
N TRP A 110 1.34 12.16 17.23
CA TRP A 110 2.74 12.25 17.70
C TRP A 110 3.72 12.64 16.60
N GLN A 111 3.42 12.32 15.34
CA GLN A 111 4.20 12.78 14.20
C GLN A 111 4.18 14.30 14.05
N CYS A 112 3.06 14.96 14.38
CA CYS A 112 2.95 16.42 14.40
C CYS A 112 3.83 17.09 15.47
N CYS A 113 4.31 16.32 16.45
CA CYS A 113 5.23 16.79 17.49
C CYS A 113 6.70 16.51 17.15
N ALA A 114 6.99 15.74 16.09
CA ALA A 114 8.34 15.37 15.69
C ALA A 114 8.93 16.38 14.68
N PRO A 115 10.24 16.64 14.74
CA PRO A 115 10.90 17.47 13.72
C PRO A 115 10.80 16.80 12.35
N LEU A 116 10.64 17.63 11.32
CA LEU A 116 10.61 17.14 9.95
C LEU A 116 11.95 16.56 9.53
N ARG A 117 11.88 15.51 8.73
CA ARG A 117 13.02 14.99 7.97
C ARG A 117 12.65 15.06 6.52
N ALA A 118 13.23 16.01 5.78
CA ALA A 118 13.16 15.97 4.33
C ALA A 118 13.93 14.72 3.86
N ALA A 119 13.38 14.02 2.87
CA ALA A 119 14.12 12.97 2.19
C ALA A 119 13.94 13.14 0.70
N THR A 120 15.01 12.90 -0.04
CA THR A 120 14.92 12.76 -1.49
C THR A 120 14.27 11.41 -1.77
N PRO A 121 13.13 11.37 -2.49
CA PRO A 121 12.54 10.09 -2.85
C PRO A 121 13.54 9.31 -3.72
N PRO A 122 13.65 7.97 -3.55
CA PRO A 122 14.39 7.17 -4.50
C PRO A 122 13.76 7.33 -5.89
N PRO A 123 14.55 7.24 -6.97
CA PRO A 123 13.99 7.21 -8.32
C PRO A 123 12.98 6.06 -8.42
N PRO A 124 11.91 6.22 -9.20
CA PRO A 124 10.98 5.12 -9.45
C PRO A 124 11.75 3.94 -10.06
N PRO A 125 11.35 2.69 -9.76
CA PRO A 125 11.96 1.53 -10.38
C PRO A 125 11.81 1.62 -11.91
N ALA A 126 12.79 1.09 -12.64
CA ALA A 126 12.69 1.01 -14.08
C ALA A 126 11.55 0.05 -14.46
N PHE A 127 10.61 0.53 -15.29
CA PHE A 127 9.51 -0.26 -15.82
C PHE A 127 9.61 -0.31 -17.34
N ASP A 128 9.86 -1.51 -17.88
CA ASP A 128 9.84 -1.71 -19.32
C ASP A 128 8.39 -1.78 -19.82
N SER A 129 7.82 -0.60 -20.07
CA SER A 129 6.44 -0.45 -20.54
C SER A 129 6.13 -1.25 -21.81
N ALA A 130 7.10 -1.44 -22.72
CA ALA A 130 6.87 -2.15 -23.97
C ALA A 130 6.78 -3.66 -23.74
N ALA A 131 7.72 -4.22 -22.97
CA ALA A 131 7.67 -5.63 -22.59
C ALA A 131 6.44 -5.94 -21.73
N ALA A 132 6.10 -5.06 -20.80
CA ALA A 132 4.91 -5.19 -19.96
C ALA A 132 3.62 -5.13 -20.78
N GLU A 133 3.54 -4.26 -21.81
CA GLU A 133 2.38 -4.17 -22.69
C GLU A 133 2.20 -5.43 -23.54
N GLN A 134 3.30 -5.96 -24.11
CA GLN A 134 3.25 -7.23 -24.82
C GLN A 134 2.76 -8.35 -23.88
N ARG A 135 3.25 -8.38 -22.63
CA ARG A 135 2.84 -9.36 -21.63
C ARG A 135 1.38 -9.23 -21.24
N LEU A 136 0.86 -8.00 -21.12
CA LEU A 136 -0.55 -7.72 -20.88
C LEU A 136 -1.43 -8.34 -21.97
N TRP A 137 -1.13 -8.10 -23.24
CA TRP A 137 -1.96 -8.61 -24.33
C TRP A 137 -1.94 -10.14 -24.42
N GLN A 138 -0.78 -10.77 -24.16
CA GLN A 138 -0.68 -12.24 -24.05
C GLN A 138 -1.57 -12.78 -22.94
N VAL A 139 -1.54 -12.17 -21.76
CA VAL A 139 -2.35 -12.58 -20.60
C VAL A 139 -3.85 -12.43 -20.90
N LEU A 140 -4.26 -11.29 -21.46
CA LEU A 140 -5.67 -11.06 -21.81
C LEU A 140 -6.17 -12.05 -22.87
N ALA A 141 -5.36 -12.36 -23.88
CA ALA A 141 -5.71 -13.35 -24.91
C ALA A 141 -5.77 -14.76 -24.34
N GLN A 142 -4.84 -15.11 -23.46
CA GLN A 142 -4.83 -16.38 -22.75
C GLN A 142 -6.11 -16.55 -21.90
N LEU A 143 -6.45 -15.55 -21.09
CA LEU A 143 -7.67 -15.57 -20.28
C LEU A 143 -8.93 -15.67 -21.15
N ALA A 144 -8.99 -14.90 -22.24
CA ALA A 144 -10.12 -14.93 -23.16
C ALA A 144 -10.30 -16.30 -23.85
N SER A 145 -9.21 -16.97 -24.25
CA SER A 145 -9.28 -18.32 -24.84
C SER A 145 -9.76 -19.39 -23.85
N ALA A 146 -9.58 -19.15 -22.55
CA ALA A 146 -10.14 -19.96 -21.47
C ALA A 146 -11.58 -19.55 -21.08
N GLY A 147 -12.23 -18.66 -21.84
CA GLY A 147 -13.59 -18.18 -21.57
C GLY A 147 -13.70 -17.12 -20.49
N ILE A 148 -12.57 -16.59 -20.00
CA ILE A 148 -12.53 -15.58 -18.93
C ILE A 148 -12.65 -14.18 -19.54
N ARG A 149 -13.57 -13.38 -19.02
CA ARG A 149 -13.89 -12.04 -19.53
C ARG A 149 -13.02 -10.96 -18.89
N ALA A 150 -11.70 -11.14 -18.95
CA ALA A 150 -10.73 -10.23 -18.36
C ALA A 150 -10.37 -9.05 -19.27
N PHE A 151 -10.15 -7.86 -18.70
CA PHE A 151 -9.91 -6.61 -19.42
C PHE A 151 -8.89 -5.73 -18.69
N ALA A 152 -8.21 -4.83 -19.39
CA ALA A 152 -7.35 -3.83 -18.73
C ALA A 152 -8.20 -2.84 -17.91
N THR A 153 -7.82 -2.54 -16.66
CA THR A 153 -8.53 -1.59 -15.78
C THR A 153 -7.57 -0.57 -15.16
N SER A 154 -8.08 0.36 -14.36
CA SER A 154 -7.29 1.25 -13.49
C SER A 154 -6.12 1.97 -14.20
N GLY A 155 -4.87 1.81 -13.75
CA GLY A 155 -3.70 2.49 -14.31
C GLY A 155 -3.37 1.97 -15.71
N THR A 156 -3.46 0.66 -15.91
CA THR A 156 -3.26 0.01 -17.21
C THR A 156 -4.24 0.53 -18.27
N LEU A 157 -5.54 0.61 -17.95
CA LEU A 157 -6.53 1.17 -18.88
C LEU A 157 -6.26 2.66 -19.13
N LEU A 158 -5.88 3.42 -18.09
CA LEU A 158 -5.57 4.84 -18.23
C LEU A 158 -4.45 5.07 -19.24
N GLY A 159 -3.35 4.33 -19.13
CA GLY A 159 -2.25 4.41 -20.10
C GLY A 159 -2.72 4.10 -21.51
N LEU A 160 -3.36 2.95 -21.69
CA LEU A 160 -3.81 2.50 -23.02
C LEU A 160 -4.76 3.47 -23.71
N VAL A 161 -5.64 4.14 -22.97
CA VAL A 161 -6.63 5.07 -23.55
C VAL A 161 -6.06 6.48 -23.68
N ARG A 162 -5.30 6.97 -22.69
CA ARG A 162 -4.77 8.34 -22.70
C ARG A 162 -3.56 8.50 -23.61
N GLU A 163 -2.61 7.57 -23.50
CA GLU A 163 -1.30 7.64 -24.16
C GLU A 163 -1.18 6.68 -25.35
N GLY A 164 -2.14 5.76 -25.52
CA GLY A 164 -2.08 4.68 -26.52
C GLY A 164 -1.10 3.55 -26.15
N ARG A 165 -0.54 3.57 -24.93
CA ARG A 165 0.45 2.63 -24.41
C ARG A 165 0.47 2.65 -22.88
N LEU A 166 1.11 1.67 -22.23
CA LEU A 166 1.30 1.71 -20.77
C LEU A 166 2.07 2.96 -20.30
N LEU A 167 1.78 3.44 -19.09
CA LEU A 167 2.47 4.62 -18.57
C LEU A 167 3.92 4.25 -18.25
N PRO A 168 4.92 5.11 -18.55
CA PRO A 168 6.33 4.80 -18.32
C PRO A 168 6.72 4.56 -16.85
N PHE A 169 5.83 4.95 -15.92
CA PHE A 169 6.01 4.87 -14.48
C PHE A 169 4.98 3.95 -13.80
N ASP A 170 4.22 3.17 -14.58
CA ASP A 170 3.39 2.09 -14.03
C ASP A 170 4.27 1.11 -13.24
N LYS A 171 3.70 0.49 -12.22
CA LYS A 171 4.43 -0.40 -11.29
C LYS A 171 4.00 -1.86 -11.44
N ASP A 172 2.88 -2.06 -12.12
CA ASP A 172 2.11 -3.28 -12.19
C ASP A 172 1.10 -3.20 -13.34
N LEU A 173 0.57 -4.37 -13.72
CA LEU A 173 -0.59 -4.50 -14.60
C LEU A 173 -1.87 -4.61 -13.77
N ASP A 174 -2.87 -3.81 -14.09
CA ASP A 174 -4.21 -3.87 -13.54
C ASP A 174 -5.16 -4.59 -14.51
N ILE A 175 -5.59 -5.81 -14.15
CA ILE A 175 -6.51 -6.61 -14.97
C ILE A 175 -7.83 -6.82 -14.23
N GLY A 176 -8.92 -6.28 -14.78
CA GLY A 176 -10.28 -6.46 -14.30
C GLY A 176 -10.94 -7.73 -14.81
N LEU A 177 -11.81 -8.36 -14.02
CA LEU A 177 -12.63 -9.50 -14.45
C LEU A 177 -13.90 -9.68 -13.57
N PRO A 178 -14.95 -10.37 -14.04
CA PRO A 178 -16.07 -10.78 -13.19
C PRO A 178 -15.59 -11.62 -12.00
N PHE A 179 -15.93 -11.25 -10.76
CA PHE A 179 -15.32 -11.85 -9.56
C PHE A 179 -15.58 -13.36 -9.42
N ASP A 180 -16.69 -13.86 -9.96
CA ASP A 180 -17.00 -15.30 -10.04
C ASP A 180 -15.99 -16.09 -10.88
N GLN A 181 -15.25 -15.44 -11.79
CA GLN A 181 -14.19 -16.04 -12.60
C GLN A 181 -12.79 -15.89 -11.97
N MET A 182 -12.66 -15.22 -10.81
CA MET A 182 -11.38 -14.94 -10.16
C MET A 182 -10.57 -16.20 -9.85
N GLN A 183 -11.25 -17.23 -9.35
CA GLN A 183 -10.60 -18.50 -9.00
C GLN A 183 -10.03 -19.20 -10.24
N ALA A 184 -10.82 -19.26 -11.32
CA ALA A 184 -10.40 -19.87 -12.58
C ALA A 184 -9.24 -19.10 -13.23
N ALA A 185 -9.33 -17.77 -13.27
CA ALA A 185 -8.27 -16.89 -13.77
C ALA A 185 -6.96 -17.07 -13.00
N THR A 186 -7.06 -17.05 -11.67
CA THR A 186 -5.88 -17.24 -10.81
C THR A 186 -5.26 -18.61 -11.03
N ALA A 187 -6.05 -19.69 -11.06
CA ALA A 187 -5.55 -21.03 -11.27
C ALA A 187 -4.84 -21.18 -12.63
N LEU A 188 -5.42 -20.61 -13.69
CA LEU A 188 -4.81 -20.62 -15.01
C LEU A 188 -3.47 -19.87 -15.01
N LEU A 189 -3.40 -18.68 -14.41
CA LEU A 189 -2.18 -17.87 -14.39
C LEU A 189 -1.07 -18.56 -13.58
N LEU A 190 -1.40 -19.16 -12.44
CA LEU A 190 -0.44 -19.93 -11.64
C LEU A 190 0.11 -21.15 -12.40
N GLN A 191 -0.74 -21.86 -13.15
CA GLN A 191 -0.30 -22.95 -14.03
C GLN A 191 0.64 -22.47 -15.15
N ASN A 192 0.59 -21.19 -15.48
CA ASN A 192 1.38 -20.56 -16.54
C ASN A 192 2.53 -19.69 -16.01
N GLY A 193 3.04 -20.04 -14.83
CA GLY A 193 4.28 -19.48 -14.29
C GLY A 193 4.13 -18.20 -13.47
N TRP A 194 2.91 -17.66 -13.33
CA TRP A 194 2.67 -16.60 -12.35
C TRP A 194 2.74 -17.16 -10.93
N GLN A 195 3.10 -16.30 -9.98
CA GLN A 195 3.21 -16.63 -8.57
C GLN A 195 2.42 -15.63 -7.75
N ARG A 196 1.88 -16.04 -6.61
CA ARG A 196 1.19 -15.12 -5.70
C ARG A 196 2.20 -14.27 -4.96
N THR A 197 1.95 -12.96 -4.93
CA THR A 197 2.66 -12.04 -4.04
C THR A 197 2.05 -12.10 -2.63
N GLY A 198 2.85 -11.74 -1.62
CA GLY A 198 2.37 -11.57 -0.24
C GLY A 198 1.36 -10.42 -0.14
N ALA A 199 0.09 -10.72 -0.35
CA ALA A 199 -1.02 -9.81 -0.08
C ALA A 199 -1.23 -9.63 1.44
N PRO A 200 -1.86 -8.54 1.89
CA PRO A 200 -2.45 -8.46 3.23
C PRO A 200 -3.22 -9.74 3.57
N GLN A 201 -3.02 -10.27 4.77
CA GLN A 201 -3.69 -11.50 5.18
C GLN A 201 -5.22 -11.34 5.05
N GLY A 202 -5.83 -12.30 4.37
CA GLY A 202 -7.28 -12.29 4.11
C GLY A 202 -7.71 -11.42 2.92
N MET A 203 -6.83 -10.73 2.20
CA MET A 203 -7.25 -10.02 0.98
C MET A 203 -7.67 -11.00 -0.12
N VAL A 204 -8.91 -10.86 -0.56
CA VAL A 204 -9.52 -11.68 -1.62
C VAL A 204 -9.73 -10.90 -2.93
N ASN A 205 -9.62 -9.58 -2.87
CA ASN A 205 -9.66 -8.71 -4.04
C ASN A 205 -8.79 -7.46 -3.78
N PRO A 206 -7.82 -7.10 -4.65
CA PRO A 206 -7.35 -7.88 -5.80
C PRO A 206 -6.56 -9.14 -5.39
N VAL A 207 -6.38 -10.06 -6.34
CA VAL A 207 -5.35 -11.11 -6.23
C VAL A 207 -4.07 -10.60 -6.87
N MET A 208 -3.02 -10.48 -6.06
CA MET A 208 -1.72 -9.96 -6.48
C MET A 208 -0.80 -11.08 -6.96
N LEU A 209 -0.25 -10.93 -8.16
CA LEU A 209 0.61 -11.89 -8.82
C LEU A 209 1.91 -11.24 -9.30
N HIS A 210 2.96 -12.05 -9.49
CA HIS A 210 4.18 -11.64 -10.17
C HIS A 210 4.67 -12.74 -11.12
N ASP A 211 5.42 -12.36 -12.15
CA ASP A 211 5.95 -13.29 -13.16
C ASP A 211 7.33 -13.88 -12.80
N GLY A 212 7.94 -13.40 -11.71
CA GLY A 212 9.28 -13.80 -11.26
C GLY A 212 10.44 -13.11 -12.01
N GLN A 213 10.13 -12.27 -13.00
CA GLN A 213 11.08 -11.47 -13.78
C GLN A 213 11.01 -9.97 -13.44
N GLY A 214 10.05 -9.59 -12.59
CA GLY A 214 9.92 -8.23 -12.04
C GLY A 214 8.60 -7.56 -12.38
N LEU A 215 7.75 -8.17 -13.22
CA LEU A 215 6.42 -7.66 -13.51
C LEU A 215 5.43 -8.13 -12.45
N SER A 216 4.73 -7.17 -11.84
CA SER A 216 3.62 -7.42 -10.93
C SER A 216 2.29 -7.22 -11.64
N MET A 217 1.25 -7.89 -11.16
CA MET A 217 -0.10 -7.81 -11.71
C MET A 217 -1.17 -7.95 -10.63
N ASP A 218 -2.14 -7.04 -10.65
CA ASP A 218 -3.31 -7.05 -9.81
C ASP A 218 -4.53 -7.54 -10.60
N LEU A 219 -5.05 -8.71 -10.23
CA LEU A 219 -6.34 -9.21 -10.71
C LEU A 219 -7.47 -8.60 -9.87
N CYS A 220 -8.19 -7.66 -10.46
CA CYS A 220 -9.28 -6.90 -9.86
C CYS A 220 -10.63 -7.52 -10.20
N GLY A 221 -11.32 -8.05 -9.21
CA GLY A 221 -12.66 -8.60 -9.33
C GLY A 221 -13.76 -7.55 -9.29
N PHE A 222 -14.79 -7.76 -10.11
CA PHE A 222 -16.00 -6.94 -10.14
C PHE A 222 -17.26 -7.80 -9.95
N ILE A 223 -18.17 -7.36 -9.08
CA ILE A 223 -19.47 -7.98 -8.85
C ILE A 223 -20.56 -7.03 -9.37
N ALA A 224 -21.58 -7.55 -10.04
CA ALA A 224 -22.76 -6.75 -10.39
C ALA A 224 -23.64 -6.53 -9.16
N GLU A 225 -23.92 -5.28 -8.84
CA GLU A 225 -24.86 -4.91 -7.79
C GLU A 225 -26.28 -5.34 -8.16
N GLN A 226 -27.00 -5.95 -7.22
CA GLN A 226 -28.39 -6.35 -7.42
C GLN A 226 -29.27 -5.11 -7.65
N GLY A 227 -30.15 -5.20 -8.65
CA GLY A 227 -31.06 -4.11 -9.03
C GLY A 227 -30.44 -3.12 -10.02
N SER A 228 -29.39 -2.39 -9.61
CA SER A 228 -28.76 -1.36 -10.46
C SER A 228 -27.92 -1.94 -11.59
N GLY A 229 -27.35 -3.13 -11.41
CA GLY A 229 -26.37 -3.72 -12.32
C GLY A 229 -24.99 -3.02 -12.31
N ALA A 230 -24.81 -2.02 -11.44
CA ALA A 230 -23.54 -1.30 -11.30
C ALA A 230 -22.41 -2.26 -10.93
N ALA A 231 -21.22 -2.07 -11.49
CA ALA A 231 -20.09 -2.93 -11.18
C ALA A 231 -19.40 -2.44 -9.89
N LEU A 232 -19.41 -3.28 -8.86
CA LEU A 232 -18.72 -3.06 -7.60
C LEU A 232 -17.35 -3.71 -7.65
N GLY A 233 -16.30 -2.91 -7.42
CA GLY A 233 -14.92 -3.36 -7.26
C GLY A 233 -14.35 -2.88 -5.93
N GLY A 234 -13.02 -2.80 -5.88
CA GLY A 234 -12.29 -2.25 -4.74
C GLY A 234 -11.48 -3.31 -4.01
N PHE A 235 -11.22 -3.08 -2.73
CA PHE A 235 -10.42 -3.99 -1.91
C PHE A 235 -11.29 -4.69 -0.89
N TRP A 236 -11.26 -6.02 -0.92
CA TRP A 236 -12.10 -6.86 -0.09
C TRP A 236 -11.25 -7.80 0.76
N LEU A 237 -11.49 -7.79 2.06
CA LEU A 237 -10.86 -8.66 3.05
C LEU A 237 -11.86 -9.72 3.52
N GLN A 238 -11.43 -10.98 3.51
CA GLN A 238 -12.18 -12.10 4.07
C GLN A 238 -12.45 -11.88 5.56
N GLY A 239 -13.67 -12.16 6.01
CA GLY A 239 -14.07 -12.03 7.41
C GLY A 239 -14.28 -10.58 7.88
N VAL A 240 -14.14 -9.59 7.01
CA VAL A 240 -14.42 -8.18 7.31
C VAL A 240 -15.84 -7.81 6.86
N PRO A 241 -16.62 -7.08 7.68
CA PRO A 241 -17.96 -6.60 7.34
C PRO A 241 -18.02 -5.84 6.00
N ALA A 242 -19.11 -6.00 5.26
CA ALA A 242 -19.27 -5.41 3.92
C ALA A 242 -19.18 -3.87 3.91
N ASP A 243 -19.70 -3.22 4.95
CA ASP A 243 -19.65 -1.77 5.16
C ASP A 243 -18.24 -1.26 5.54
N TRP A 244 -17.35 -2.16 5.96
CA TRP A 244 -15.96 -1.80 6.28
C TRP A 244 -15.03 -1.95 5.09
N GLN A 245 -15.43 -2.69 4.05
CA GLN A 245 -14.63 -2.89 2.84
C GLN A 245 -14.39 -1.59 2.11
N ARG A 246 -13.31 -1.52 1.33
CA ARG A 246 -13.10 -0.40 0.41
C ARG A 246 -13.80 -0.74 -0.90
N VAL A 247 -14.96 -0.15 -1.14
CA VAL A 247 -15.77 -0.42 -2.33
C VAL A 247 -15.64 0.74 -3.31
N THR A 248 -15.42 0.41 -4.59
CA THR A 248 -15.58 1.35 -5.70
C THR A 248 -16.78 0.95 -6.54
N GLN A 249 -17.50 1.93 -7.07
CA GLN A 249 -18.69 1.71 -7.88
C GLN A 249 -18.52 2.28 -9.28
N TYR A 250 -18.62 1.43 -10.28
CA TYR A 250 -18.59 1.79 -11.69
C TYR A 250 -19.99 1.68 -12.31
N PRO A 251 -20.19 2.23 -13.52
CA PRO A 251 -21.35 1.90 -14.34
C PRO A 251 -21.46 0.39 -14.60
N VAL A 252 -22.57 -0.03 -15.23
CA VAL A 252 -22.74 -1.42 -15.66
C VAL A 252 -21.55 -1.83 -16.55
N LEU A 253 -20.91 -2.96 -16.21
CA LEU A 253 -19.77 -3.46 -16.94
C LEU A 253 -20.21 -4.07 -18.28
N HIS A 254 -19.94 -3.36 -19.36
CA HIS A 254 -20.10 -3.85 -20.72
C HIS A 254 -18.74 -4.13 -21.34
N LEU A 255 -18.59 -5.36 -21.85
CA LEU A 255 -17.38 -5.83 -22.52
C LEU A 255 -17.70 -6.26 -23.94
N HIS A 256 -16.78 -5.97 -24.86
CA HIS A 256 -16.80 -6.51 -26.22
C HIS A 256 -15.47 -7.18 -26.54
N GLN A 257 -15.46 -8.06 -27.54
CA GLN A 257 -14.23 -8.68 -28.00
C GLN A 257 -13.58 -7.86 -29.10
N GLN A 258 -12.26 -7.79 -29.04
CA GLN A 258 -11.42 -7.24 -30.10
C GLN A 258 -10.36 -8.28 -30.48
N HIS A 259 -10.00 -8.34 -31.76
CA HIS A 259 -8.89 -9.17 -32.21
C HIS A 259 -7.58 -8.38 -32.15
N ARG A 260 -6.54 -9.00 -31.59
CA ARG A 260 -5.17 -8.52 -31.48
C ARG A 260 -4.22 -9.59 -32.04
N PRO A 261 -2.95 -9.27 -32.36
CA PRO A 261 -1.97 -10.26 -32.80
C PRO A 261 -1.82 -11.47 -31.86
N GLU A 262 -1.99 -11.26 -30.55
CA GLU A 262 -1.92 -12.29 -29.51
C GLU A 262 -3.19 -13.17 -29.44
N GLY A 263 -4.30 -12.72 -30.03
CA GLY A 263 -5.59 -13.42 -30.02
C GLY A 263 -6.79 -12.50 -29.76
N ALA A 264 -7.96 -13.10 -29.53
CA ALA A 264 -9.13 -12.36 -29.09
C ALA A 264 -8.96 -11.90 -27.63
N VAL A 265 -9.28 -10.64 -27.34
CA VAL A 265 -9.22 -10.05 -26.00
C VAL A 265 -10.54 -9.36 -25.66
N TRP A 266 -10.88 -9.23 -24.38
CA TRP A 266 -12.03 -8.43 -23.93
C TRP A 266 -11.61 -7.01 -23.56
N THR A 267 -12.42 -6.04 -23.94
CA THR A 267 -12.21 -4.62 -23.65
C THR A 267 -13.51 -3.98 -23.16
N VAL A 268 -13.40 -2.96 -22.29
CA VAL A 268 -14.54 -2.17 -21.84
C VAL A 268 -15.12 -1.40 -23.01
N THR A 269 -16.45 -1.45 -23.19
CA THR A 269 -17.13 -0.80 -24.33
C THR A 269 -17.07 0.72 -24.27
N HIS A 270 -17.09 1.31 -23.07
CA HIS A 270 -17.04 2.76 -22.85
C HIS A 270 -15.87 3.13 -21.91
N PRO A 271 -14.61 2.97 -22.36
CA PRO A 271 -13.44 3.11 -21.50
C PRO A 271 -13.29 4.53 -20.93
N GLU A 272 -13.66 5.54 -21.70
CA GLU A 272 -13.74 6.95 -21.31
C GLU A 272 -14.59 7.18 -20.06
N THR A 273 -15.83 6.66 -20.07
CA THR A 273 -16.77 6.77 -18.95
C THR A 273 -16.27 5.98 -17.74
N TRP A 274 -15.66 4.82 -17.98
CA TRP A 274 -15.05 4.00 -16.94
C TRP A 274 -13.92 4.73 -16.22
N LEU A 275 -13.01 5.35 -16.99
CA LEU A 275 -11.89 6.15 -16.47
C LEU A 275 -12.38 7.40 -15.75
N ALA A 276 -13.32 8.15 -16.34
CA ALA A 276 -13.88 9.35 -15.72
C ALA A 276 -14.56 9.04 -14.37
N THR A 277 -15.13 7.84 -14.21
CA THR A 277 -15.71 7.40 -12.93
C THR A 277 -14.64 7.25 -11.85
N LEU A 278 -13.49 6.65 -12.18
CA LEU A 278 -12.40 6.43 -11.22
C LEU A 278 -11.59 7.72 -10.94
N TYR A 279 -11.17 8.40 -11.99
CA TYR A 279 -10.20 9.49 -11.94
C TYR A 279 -10.85 10.89 -11.89
N GLY A 280 -12.16 10.99 -12.15
CA GLY A 280 -12.86 12.27 -12.25
C GLY A 280 -12.95 12.80 -13.69
N PRO A 281 -13.65 13.93 -13.89
CA PRO A 281 -13.91 14.48 -15.23
C PRO A 281 -12.63 14.90 -15.99
N ASP A 282 -11.59 15.33 -15.27
CA ASP A 282 -10.34 15.84 -15.84
C ASP A 282 -9.25 14.75 -15.99
N TRP A 283 -9.62 13.46 -16.04
CA TRP A 283 -8.69 12.33 -16.04
C TRP A 283 -7.62 12.33 -17.14
N ARG A 284 -7.85 13.10 -18.22
CA ARG A 284 -6.89 13.33 -19.29
C ARG A 284 -5.70 14.19 -18.86
N THR A 285 -5.86 15.01 -17.83
CA THR A 285 -4.77 15.80 -17.27
C THR A 285 -4.04 14.96 -16.23
N PRO A 286 -2.72 14.75 -16.38
CA PRO A 286 -1.95 14.03 -15.37
C PRO A 286 -2.02 14.70 -14.00
N ASP A 287 -2.41 13.93 -12.98
CA ASP A 287 -2.35 14.33 -11.58
C ASP A 287 -1.26 13.49 -10.87
N PRO A 288 -0.07 14.05 -10.60
CA PRO A 288 1.02 13.32 -9.94
C PRO A 288 0.72 13.01 -8.47
N ASP A 289 -0.25 13.71 -7.88
CA ASP A 289 -0.66 13.55 -6.49
C ASP A 289 -1.80 12.52 -6.32
N PHE A 290 -2.41 12.07 -7.41
CA PHE A 290 -3.49 11.08 -7.39
C PHE A 290 -3.05 9.80 -6.66
N ASP A 291 -3.96 9.26 -5.85
CA ASP A 291 -3.79 8.01 -5.14
C ASP A 291 -5.06 7.19 -5.33
N THR A 292 -5.02 6.13 -6.14
CA THR A 292 -6.21 5.32 -6.47
C THR A 292 -6.94 4.79 -5.23
N VAL A 293 -6.25 4.62 -4.10
CA VAL A 293 -6.84 4.07 -2.89
C VAL A 293 -7.72 5.10 -2.17
N ILE A 294 -7.28 6.36 -2.13
CA ILE A 294 -7.87 7.42 -1.29
C ILE A 294 -8.54 8.53 -2.13
N ALA A 295 -8.03 8.79 -3.33
CA ALA A 295 -8.42 9.89 -4.19
C ALA A 295 -9.46 9.51 -5.25
N ALA A 296 -9.73 8.21 -5.43
CA ALA A 296 -10.69 7.70 -6.40
C ALA A 296 -12.07 8.35 -6.24
N HIS A 297 -12.61 8.88 -7.35
CA HIS A 297 -13.89 9.59 -7.38
C HIS A 297 -15.10 8.68 -7.21
N ASN A 298 -14.91 7.38 -7.44
CA ASN A 298 -15.94 6.35 -7.35
C ASN A 298 -15.92 5.56 -6.04
N LEU A 299 -15.24 6.05 -5.01
CA LEU A 299 -15.32 5.44 -3.68
C LEU A 299 -16.75 5.50 -3.16
N ARG A 300 -17.31 4.33 -2.79
CA ARG A 300 -18.59 4.23 -2.10
C ARG A 300 -18.35 4.49 -0.61
N GLY A 301 -18.30 5.77 -0.26
CA GLY A 301 -18.01 6.23 1.10
C GLY A 301 -16.53 6.10 1.48
N PHE A 302 -16.22 6.40 2.74
CA PHE A 302 -14.85 6.39 3.29
C PHE A 302 -14.79 5.44 4.48
N SER A 303 -14.97 4.16 4.15
CA SER A 303 -15.09 3.06 5.11
C SER A 303 -13.85 2.92 6.01
N VAL A 304 -13.97 2.07 7.03
CA VAL A 304 -12.87 1.82 7.99
C VAL A 304 -11.61 1.31 7.27
N LEU A 305 -11.75 0.46 6.24
CA LEU A 305 -10.59 0.00 5.46
C LEU A 305 -9.95 1.15 4.67
N THR A 306 -10.77 2.00 4.03
CA THR A 306 -10.24 3.19 3.33
C THR A 306 -9.51 4.13 4.29
N GLN A 307 -10.04 4.31 5.50
CA GLN A 307 -9.39 5.07 6.57
C GLN A 307 -8.05 4.45 7.01
N CYS A 308 -7.97 3.12 7.16
CA CYS A 308 -6.70 2.42 7.42
C CYS A 308 -5.65 2.78 6.38
N TYR A 309 -5.99 2.71 5.09
CA TYR A 309 -5.08 3.12 4.02
C TYR A 309 -4.76 4.61 4.04
N ALA A 310 -5.75 5.47 4.28
CA ALA A 310 -5.56 6.92 4.35
C ALA A 310 -4.55 7.32 5.43
N PHE A 311 -4.82 6.98 6.69
CA PHE A 311 -3.97 7.40 7.81
C PHE A 311 -2.58 6.75 7.74
N SER A 312 -2.49 5.48 7.33
CA SER A 312 -1.19 4.82 7.18
C SER A 312 -0.33 5.42 6.07
N ARG A 313 -0.92 5.74 4.90
CA ARG A 313 -0.20 6.36 3.78
C ARG A 313 0.20 7.80 4.09
N ILE A 314 -0.65 8.59 4.78
CA ILE A 314 -0.29 9.93 5.24
C ILE A 314 0.93 9.84 6.18
N TYR A 315 0.87 8.95 7.17
CA TYR A 315 1.95 8.74 8.13
C TYR A 315 3.24 8.29 7.44
N ASP A 316 3.17 7.31 6.53
CA ASP A 316 4.34 6.81 5.79
C ASP A 316 4.97 7.87 4.88
N ALA A 317 4.14 8.64 4.15
CA ALA A 317 4.61 9.73 3.33
C ALA A 317 5.31 10.80 4.17
N TRP A 318 4.73 11.17 5.33
CA TRP A 318 5.34 12.10 6.26
C TRP A 318 6.66 11.55 6.81
N LEU A 319 6.67 10.33 7.34
CA LEU A 319 7.85 9.71 7.94
C LEU A 319 9.04 9.64 6.96
N LYS A 320 8.74 9.42 5.68
CA LYS A 320 9.72 9.39 4.58
C LYS A 320 10.01 10.79 4.00
N GLY A 321 9.58 11.87 4.64
CA GLY A 321 9.86 13.23 4.19
C GLY A 321 9.16 13.66 2.89
N ARG A 322 8.20 12.88 2.39
CA ARG A 322 7.43 13.19 1.18
C ARG A 322 6.26 14.12 1.51
N LEU A 323 6.58 15.30 2.02
CA LEU A 323 5.60 16.24 2.57
C LEU A 323 4.53 16.70 1.56
N PRO A 324 4.86 16.99 0.28
CA PRO A 324 3.84 17.29 -0.73
C PRO A 324 2.84 16.15 -0.91
N LYS A 325 3.32 14.90 -0.97
CA LYS A 325 2.45 13.72 -1.08
C LYS A 325 1.61 13.53 0.18
N ALA A 326 2.19 13.72 1.36
CA ALA A 326 1.43 13.66 2.62
C ALA A 326 0.31 14.71 2.63
N ALA A 327 0.59 15.95 2.21
CA ALA A 327 -0.40 17.01 2.11
C ALA A 327 -1.51 16.66 1.09
N ALA A 328 -1.16 16.10 -0.07
CA ALA A 328 -2.14 15.62 -1.04
C ALA A 328 -3.07 14.55 -0.47
N LEU A 329 -2.51 13.53 0.19
CA LEU A 329 -3.27 12.46 0.83
C LEU A 329 -4.24 13.00 1.90
N VAL A 330 -3.81 14.02 2.67
CA VAL A 330 -4.67 14.72 3.64
C VAL A 330 -5.80 15.47 2.92
N ARG A 331 -5.50 16.24 1.86
CA ARG A 331 -6.54 16.94 1.06
C ARG A 331 -7.57 15.96 0.51
N HIS A 332 -7.13 14.84 -0.06
CA HIS A 332 -8.04 13.81 -0.59
C HIS A 332 -8.91 13.20 0.51
N SER A 333 -8.33 12.92 1.68
CA SER A 333 -9.07 12.38 2.83
C SER A 333 -10.12 13.37 3.36
N LEU A 334 -9.79 14.67 3.43
CA LEU A 334 -10.70 15.73 3.86
C LEU A 334 -11.90 15.93 2.91
N ARG A 335 -11.83 15.53 1.64
CA ARG A 335 -13.01 15.53 0.76
C ARG A 335 -14.12 14.59 1.27
N HIS A 336 -13.74 13.56 2.01
CA HIS A 336 -14.66 12.59 2.59
C HIS A 336 -14.91 12.80 4.09
N LEU A 337 -13.94 13.39 4.79
CA LEU A 337 -14.00 13.67 6.22
C LEU A 337 -13.73 15.17 6.50
N PRO A 338 -14.58 16.09 6.03
CA PRO A 338 -14.28 17.53 6.01
C PRO A 338 -14.11 18.15 7.40
N GLU A 339 -14.73 17.56 8.43
CA GLU A 339 -14.70 18.04 9.81
C GLU A 339 -13.73 17.24 10.71
N ASP A 340 -12.90 16.37 10.14
CA ASP A 340 -11.96 15.58 10.93
C ASP A 340 -10.86 16.47 11.51
N ALA A 341 -10.97 16.72 12.82
CA ALA A 341 -10.06 17.61 13.55
C ALA A 341 -8.58 17.21 13.42
N LEU A 342 -8.26 15.91 13.36
CA LEU A 342 -6.88 15.46 13.20
C LEU A 342 -6.36 15.78 11.80
N LEU A 343 -7.15 15.48 10.76
CA LEU A 343 -6.73 15.77 9.39
C LEU A 343 -6.55 17.28 9.15
N LEU A 344 -7.43 18.11 9.71
CA LEU A 344 -7.30 19.57 9.66
C LEU A 344 -6.02 20.04 10.38
N GLN A 345 -5.72 19.49 11.56
CA GLN A 345 -4.49 19.79 12.29
C GLN A 345 -3.23 19.38 11.50
N VAL A 346 -3.23 18.17 10.93
CA VAL A 346 -2.15 17.63 10.09
C VAL A 346 -1.95 18.51 8.85
N GLN A 347 -3.04 18.95 8.19
CA GLN A 347 -2.99 19.87 7.05
C GLN A 347 -2.32 21.19 7.42
N GLN A 348 -2.74 21.82 8.52
CA GLN A 348 -2.18 23.09 8.98
C GLN A 348 -0.70 22.95 9.35
N HIS A 349 -0.32 21.85 10.00
CA HIS A 349 1.06 21.59 10.35
C HIS A 349 1.94 21.41 9.11
N LEU A 350 1.52 20.59 8.14
CA LEU A 350 2.26 20.39 6.89
C LEU A 350 2.43 21.71 6.12
N ALA A 351 1.38 22.52 6.03
CA ALA A 351 1.43 23.83 5.36
C ALA A 351 2.42 24.79 6.03
N THR A 352 2.37 24.90 7.36
CA THR A 352 3.28 25.76 8.15
C THR A 352 4.73 25.36 7.93
N GLN A 353 4.99 24.05 7.89
CA GLN A 353 6.34 23.55 7.74
C GLN A 353 6.88 23.69 6.30
N GLN A 354 6.03 23.50 5.29
CA GLN A 354 6.39 23.76 3.89
C GLN A 354 6.78 25.22 3.68
N ALA A 355 6.04 26.15 4.27
CA ALA A 355 6.37 27.58 4.23
C ALA A 355 7.74 27.88 4.86
N ARG A 356 8.05 27.27 6.02
CA ARG A 356 9.38 27.43 6.66
C ARG A 356 10.52 26.87 5.82
N ALA A 357 10.32 25.73 5.17
CA ALA A 357 11.32 25.14 4.29
C ALA A 357 11.59 26.00 3.05
N ALA A 358 10.57 26.66 2.50
CA ALA A 358 10.74 27.59 1.38
C ALA A 358 11.57 28.81 1.75
N VAL A 359 11.26 29.46 2.89
CA VAL A 359 12.04 30.61 3.40
C VAL A 359 13.50 30.24 3.65
N ALA A 360 13.76 29.09 4.29
CA ALA A 360 15.13 28.63 4.55
C ALA A 360 15.92 28.31 3.26
N ALA A 361 15.23 27.95 2.18
CA ALA A 361 15.87 27.70 0.87
C ALA A 361 16.18 29.02 0.14
N GLU A 362 15.35 30.05 0.29
CA GLU A 362 15.59 31.40 -0.22
C GLU A 362 16.76 32.08 0.51
N ASP A 363 16.86 31.94 1.83
CA ASP A 363 17.98 32.49 2.62
C ASP A 363 19.34 31.80 2.36
N ALA A 364 19.32 30.63 1.72
CA ALA A 364 20.51 29.85 1.39
C ALA A 364 21.01 30.06 -0.06
N GLN A 365 20.28 30.83 -0.87
CA GLN A 365 20.64 31.26 -2.22
C GLN A 365 21.22 32.68 -2.18
#